data_AF-G4YNM6-F1
#
_entry.id   AF-G4YNM6-F1
#
_cell.length_a   1.000
_cell.length_b   1.000
_cell.length_c   1.000
_cell.angle_alpha   90.00
_cell.angle_beta   90.00
_cell.angle_gamma   90.00
#
_symmetry.space_group_name_H-M   'P 1'
#
loop_
_entity.id
_entity.type
_entity.pdbx_description
1 polymer ?
#
loop_
_entity_poly.entity_id
_entity_poly.type
_entity_poly.pdbx_seq_one_letter_code
_entity_poly.pdbx_strand_id
1 'polypeptide(L)'
;MASDPLAAVQQLQSVVTTLAPSLRPQVLPKGVDYGLDLILSLCKTEEQRQTLLALVRSSKPNAGEAAKTKTQQEKEGTDDEEEGEDEDYLEPQVVGTFDVESRVFAVQKVQWMHERDAVVHEFARFIELQLENPIAAKQVVQYFLEINGHKPEEATLAQQCFSSAFALQTLLRAFPRLPVAVGGKVVEITEDSDVAEVFAPLFAPKKTKKANKSKSSPAQKQEPTKKGKTKQQKSKKRKST
;
A
#
# COMPACT_ATOMS: atom_id res chain seq x y z
N MET A 1 -12.04 -4.64 30.34
CA MET A 1 -12.41 -5.26 29.05
C MET A 1 -11.12 -5.56 28.33
N ALA A 2 -10.77 -6.84 28.12
CA ALA A 2 -9.59 -7.17 27.34
C ALA A 2 -9.85 -6.69 25.90
N SER A 3 -9.06 -5.73 25.42
CA SER A 3 -9.10 -5.29 24.02
C SER A 3 -8.79 -6.49 23.13
N ASP A 4 -9.65 -6.78 22.16
CA ASP A 4 -9.39 -7.78 21.13
C ASP A 4 -8.03 -7.48 20.47
N PRO A 5 -7.05 -8.42 20.49
CA PRO A 5 -5.75 -8.21 19.87
C PRO A 5 -5.85 -7.79 18.40
N LEU A 6 -6.87 -8.27 17.68
CA LEU A 6 -7.10 -7.89 16.29
C LEU A 6 -7.57 -6.43 16.16
N ALA A 7 -8.39 -5.95 17.10
CA ALA A 7 -8.78 -4.55 17.15
C ALA A 7 -7.58 -3.64 17.46
N ALA A 8 -6.66 -4.07 18.34
CA ALA A 8 -5.43 -3.32 18.61
C ALA A 8 -4.52 -3.24 17.36
N VAL A 9 -4.42 -4.33 16.60
CA VAL A 9 -3.69 -4.36 15.32
C VAL A 9 -4.32 -3.40 14.30
N GLN A 10 -5.64 -3.40 14.15
CA GLN A 10 -6.35 -2.45 13.28
C GLN A 10 -6.11 -0.99 13.69
N GLN A 11 -6.19 -0.70 14.99
CA GLN A 11 -5.96 0.65 15.52
C GLN A 11 -4.55 1.13 15.21
N LEU A 12 -3.52 0.30 15.47
CA LEU A 12 -2.14 0.67 15.18
C LEU A 12 -1.86 0.81 13.68
N GLN A 13 -2.42 -0.07 12.85
CA GLN A 13 -2.35 0.07 11.38
C GLN A 13 -2.98 1.38 10.90
N SER A 14 -4.12 1.77 11.49
CA SER A 14 -4.79 3.04 11.20
C SER A 14 -3.95 4.24 11.62
N VAL A 15 -3.37 4.23 12.81
CA VAL A 15 -2.48 5.29 13.30
C VAL A 15 -1.27 5.46 12.39
N VAL A 16 -0.54 4.38 12.09
CA VAL A 16 0.63 4.43 11.21
C VAL A 16 0.23 4.93 9.82
N THR A 17 -0.88 4.46 9.26
CA THR A 17 -1.35 4.92 7.94
C THR A 17 -1.75 6.40 7.95
N THR A 18 -2.27 6.91 9.06
CA THR A 18 -2.69 8.30 9.21
C THR A 18 -1.49 9.23 9.37
N LEU A 19 -0.50 8.84 10.17
CA LEU A 19 0.71 9.63 10.40
C LEU A 19 1.70 9.53 9.23
N ALA A 20 1.70 8.43 8.49
CA ALA A 20 2.62 8.16 7.39
C ALA A 20 1.86 7.73 6.11
N PRO A 21 1.06 8.61 5.49
CA PRO A 21 0.28 8.27 4.31
C PRO A 21 1.15 7.93 3.09
N SER A 22 2.30 8.58 2.94
CA SER A 22 3.18 8.50 1.76
C SER A 22 4.33 7.51 1.95
N LEU A 23 5.18 7.73 2.96
CA LEU A 23 6.34 6.91 3.28
C LEU A 23 6.20 6.39 4.70
N ARG A 24 6.09 5.07 4.86
CA ARG A 24 5.76 4.44 6.14
C ARG A 24 6.78 3.37 6.52
N PRO A 25 7.04 3.16 7.82
CA PRO A 25 7.77 1.99 8.27
C PRO A 25 6.99 0.71 7.92
N GLN A 26 7.66 -0.25 7.29
CA GLN A 26 7.09 -1.55 6.98
C GLN A 26 7.13 -2.42 8.22
N VAL A 27 5.94 -2.86 8.63
CA VAL A 27 5.83 -3.87 9.67
C VAL A 27 5.78 -5.26 9.04
N LEU A 28 6.68 -6.14 9.47
CA LEU A 28 6.79 -7.50 8.95
C LEU A 28 6.38 -8.56 10.01
N PRO A 29 5.84 -9.71 9.57
CA PRO A 29 5.46 -10.79 10.47
C PRO A 29 6.68 -11.49 11.08
N LYS A 30 6.44 -12.41 12.01
CA LYS A 30 7.50 -13.21 12.63
C LYS A 30 8.26 -14.06 11.61
N GLY A 31 9.59 -14.12 11.76
CA GLY A 31 10.47 -15.02 11.01
C GLY A 31 10.82 -14.53 9.61
N VAL A 32 10.74 -13.22 9.40
CA VAL A 32 11.00 -12.56 8.13
C VAL A 32 11.82 -11.29 8.39
N ASP A 33 12.84 -11.11 7.57
CA ASP A 33 13.69 -9.93 7.53
C ASP A 33 13.25 -8.96 6.42
N TYR A 34 13.94 -7.82 6.29
CA TYR A 34 13.53 -6.72 5.42
C TYR A 34 13.91 -6.92 3.95
N GLY A 35 13.62 -5.93 3.10
CA GLY A 35 13.88 -6.00 1.66
C GLY A 35 13.04 -7.08 0.98
N LEU A 36 13.71 -8.00 0.28
CA LEU A 36 13.08 -9.08 -0.49
C LEU A 36 12.92 -10.38 0.31
N ASP A 37 13.43 -10.45 1.54
CA ASP A 37 13.51 -11.70 2.29
C ASP A 37 12.14 -12.32 2.55
N LEU A 38 11.10 -11.50 2.72
CA LEU A 38 9.73 -11.99 2.84
C LEU A 38 9.33 -12.91 1.69
N ILE A 39 9.52 -12.45 0.45
CA ILE A 39 9.08 -13.20 -0.73
C ILE A 39 10.08 -14.29 -1.11
N LEU A 40 11.38 -14.06 -0.90
CA LEU A 40 12.43 -15.05 -1.15
C LEU A 40 12.32 -16.24 -0.18
N SER A 41 11.92 -16.00 1.07
CA SER A 41 11.72 -17.07 2.08
C SER A 41 10.61 -18.06 1.71
N LEU A 42 9.73 -17.71 0.77
CA LEU A 42 8.66 -18.58 0.29
C LEU A 42 9.16 -19.60 -0.74
N CYS A 43 10.20 -19.26 -1.51
CA CYS A 43 10.80 -20.15 -2.51
C CYS A 43 11.43 -21.38 -1.86
N LYS A 44 11.21 -22.55 -2.45
CA LYS A 44 11.70 -23.86 -2.00
C LYS A 44 13.04 -24.24 -2.61
N THR A 45 13.28 -23.84 -3.86
CA THR A 45 14.53 -24.13 -4.56
C THR A 45 15.32 -22.86 -4.86
N GLU A 46 16.59 -23.02 -5.21
CA GLU A 46 17.44 -21.90 -5.60
C GLU A 46 17.03 -21.35 -6.97
N GLU A 47 16.60 -22.22 -7.89
CA GLU A 47 16.09 -21.83 -9.20
C GLU A 47 14.89 -20.88 -9.05
N GLN A 48 13.96 -21.20 -8.14
CA GLN A 48 12.83 -20.35 -7.82
C GLN A 48 13.27 -18.97 -7.26
N ARG A 49 14.31 -18.93 -6.41
CA ARG A 49 14.86 -17.66 -5.90
C ARG A 49 15.45 -16.84 -7.03
N GLN A 50 16.23 -17.46 -7.92
CA GLN A 50 16.83 -16.77 -9.07
C GLN A 50 15.77 -16.26 -10.05
N THR A 51 14.71 -17.04 -10.32
CA THR A 51 13.58 -16.58 -11.14
C THR A 51 12.91 -15.35 -10.51
N LEU A 52 12.65 -15.37 -9.20
CA LEU A 52 12.06 -14.22 -8.52
C LEU A 52 12.96 -12.99 -8.53
N LEU A 53 14.26 -13.16 -8.31
CA LEU A 53 15.24 -12.06 -8.40
C LEU A 53 15.30 -11.47 -9.81
N ALA A 54 15.25 -12.32 -10.85
CA ALA A 54 15.20 -11.86 -12.23
C ALA A 54 13.92 -11.05 -12.51
N LEU A 55 12.76 -11.47 -12.00
CA LEU A 55 11.51 -10.73 -12.11
C LEU A 55 11.59 -9.37 -11.42
N VAL A 56 12.12 -9.33 -10.19
CA VAL A 56 12.35 -8.06 -9.46
C VAL A 56 13.22 -7.14 -10.31
N ARG A 57 14.38 -7.60 -10.77
CA ARG A 57 15.30 -6.79 -11.60
C ARG A 57 14.64 -6.28 -12.88
N SER A 58 13.85 -7.11 -13.55
CA SER A 58 13.12 -6.72 -14.77
C SER A 58 12.06 -5.63 -14.53
N SER A 59 11.61 -5.46 -13.27
CA SER A 59 10.65 -4.44 -12.87
C SER A 59 11.29 -3.11 -12.44
N LYS A 60 12.63 -3.01 -12.44
CA LYS A 60 13.33 -1.77 -12.08
C LYS A 60 12.89 -0.65 -13.04
N PRO A 61 12.41 0.50 -12.54
CA PRO A 61 12.10 1.64 -13.40
C PRO A 61 13.34 2.08 -14.17
N ASN A 62 13.21 2.31 -15.48
CA ASN A 62 14.26 2.94 -16.26
C ASN A 62 14.42 4.40 -15.81
N ALA A 63 15.65 4.93 -15.82
CA ALA A 63 15.96 6.31 -15.38
C ALA A 63 15.04 7.39 -16.02
N GLY A 64 14.52 7.15 -17.23
CA GLY A 64 13.59 8.05 -17.93
C GLY A 64 12.13 8.07 -17.43
N GLU A 65 11.69 7.10 -16.62
CA GLU A 65 10.35 7.10 -16.00
C GLU A 65 10.35 7.71 -14.60
N ALA A 66 11.45 7.65 -13.86
CA ALA A 66 11.60 8.26 -12.54
C ALA A 66 11.48 9.80 -12.60
N ALA A 67 11.98 10.41 -13.68
CA ALA A 67 11.94 11.86 -13.91
C ALA A 67 10.54 12.45 -14.08
N LYS A 68 9.52 11.65 -14.47
CA LYS A 68 8.16 12.17 -14.73
C LYS A 68 7.36 12.46 -13.45
N THR A 69 7.85 12.03 -12.28
CA THR A 69 7.21 12.30 -10.99
C THR A 69 7.73 13.58 -10.31
N LYS A 70 8.79 14.20 -10.84
CA LYS A 70 9.36 15.46 -10.33
C LYS A 70 9.23 16.53 -11.42
N THR A 71 8.09 17.21 -11.48
CA THR A 71 7.95 18.42 -12.31
C THR A 71 8.13 19.67 -11.44
N GLN A 72 9.08 20.51 -11.88
CA GLN A 72 9.24 21.95 -11.62
C GLN A 72 9.94 22.41 -10.31
N GLN A 73 11.27 22.56 -10.39
CA GLN A 73 11.93 23.87 -10.23
C GLN A 73 13.38 23.86 -10.78
N GLU A 74 13.56 24.63 -11.87
CA GLU A 74 14.72 25.44 -12.35
C GLU A 74 16.16 24.86 -12.31
N LYS A 75 16.81 24.63 -13.48
CA LYS A 75 17.77 25.49 -14.25
C LYS A 75 19.08 25.79 -13.47
N GLU A 76 20.30 25.71 -13.99
CA GLU A 76 20.88 25.72 -15.34
C GLU A 76 22.38 25.33 -15.23
N GLY A 77 22.93 24.58 -16.19
CA GLY A 77 24.32 24.61 -16.68
C GLY A 77 25.50 24.26 -15.75
N THR A 78 26.26 23.21 -16.07
CA THR A 78 27.62 23.28 -16.67
C THR A 78 28.00 21.87 -17.12
N ASP A 79 28.64 21.78 -18.29
CA ASP A 79 29.12 20.57 -18.96
C ASP A 79 30.45 20.17 -18.33
N ASP A 80 30.47 19.13 -17.50
CA ASP A 80 31.68 18.44 -17.05
C ASP A 80 31.42 16.93 -17.12
N GLU A 81 32.08 16.28 -18.06
CA GLU A 81 32.18 14.83 -18.16
C GLU A 81 33.06 14.30 -17.03
N GLU A 82 32.45 14.03 -15.87
CA GLU A 82 33.03 13.16 -14.84
C GLU A 82 32.00 12.09 -14.43
N GLU A 83 32.35 10.84 -14.74
CA GLU A 83 31.98 9.60 -14.04
C GLU A 83 30.51 9.45 -13.58
N GLY A 84 29.74 8.65 -14.32
CA GLY A 84 28.34 8.30 -14.01
C GLY A 84 28.16 7.44 -12.75
N GLU A 85 28.42 8.00 -11.58
CA GLU A 85 28.22 7.40 -10.26
C GLU A 85 27.09 8.05 -9.44
N ASP A 86 26.08 8.59 -10.09
CA ASP A 86 24.81 8.99 -9.45
C ASP A 86 23.61 8.48 -10.25
N GLU A 87 23.71 7.24 -10.74
CA GLU A 87 22.57 6.52 -11.30
C GLU A 87 21.61 6.17 -10.16
N ASP A 88 20.77 7.13 -9.74
CA ASP A 88 19.66 7.03 -8.77
C ASP A 88 19.55 5.63 -8.14
N TYR A 89 20.38 5.36 -7.13
CA TYR A 89 20.48 4.01 -6.57
C TYR A 89 19.13 3.65 -5.94
N LEU A 90 18.47 2.65 -6.51
CA LEU A 90 17.18 2.15 -6.08
C LEU A 90 17.35 0.73 -5.52
N GLU A 91 16.74 0.51 -4.35
CA GLU A 91 16.66 -0.77 -3.70
C GLU A 91 15.23 -1.31 -3.76
N PRO A 92 15.02 -2.61 -4.06
CA PRO A 92 13.69 -3.19 -4.12
C PRO A 92 13.21 -3.55 -2.71
N GLN A 93 12.07 -2.99 -2.32
CA GLN A 93 11.43 -3.18 -1.02
C GLN A 93 10.08 -3.88 -1.17
N VAL A 94 9.79 -4.83 -0.29
CA VAL A 94 8.46 -5.46 -0.23
C VAL A 94 7.52 -4.60 0.59
N VAL A 95 6.34 -4.30 0.03
CA VAL A 95 5.27 -3.58 0.71
C VAL A 95 4.14 -4.55 1.04
N GLY A 96 3.78 -4.63 2.32
CA GLY A 96 2.73 -5.53 2.81
C GLY A 96 1.97 -4.98 4.00
N THR A 97 0.86 -5.63 4.33
CA THR A 97 0.06 -5.29 5.51
C THR A 97 -0.61 -6.53 6.06
N PHE A 98 -0.92 -6.52 7.35
CA PHE A 98 -1.76 -7.57 7.92
C PHE A 98 -3.22 -7.30 7.54
N ASP A 99 -3.85 -8.29 6.92
CA ASP A 99 -5.28 -8.31 6.68
C ASP A 99 -5.95 -9.04 7.84
N VAL A 100 -6.68 -8.27 8.63
CA VAL A 100 -7.31 -8.73 9.87
C VAL A 100 -8.50 -9.64 9.59
N GLU A 101 -9.21 -9.43 8.49
CA GLU A 101 -10.39 -10.22 8.12
C GLU A 101 -9.97 -11.61 7.68
N SER A 102 -9.01 -11.70 6.76
CA SER A 102 -8.50 -12.97 6.26
C SER A 102 -7.39 -13.59 7.13
N ARG A 103 -6.86 -12.84 8.11
CA ARG A 103 -5.78 -13.24 9.04
C ARG A 103 -4.50 -13.68 8.32
N VAL A 104 -4.14 -12.96 7.26
CA VAL A 104 -2.93 -13.22 6.46
C VAL A 104 -2.06 -11.97 6.43
N PHE A 105 -0.78 -12.16 6.15
CA PHE A 105 0.07 -11.06 5.72
C PHE A 105 -0.07 -10.87 4.21
N ALA A 106 -0.77 -9.82 3.80
CA ALA A 106 -1.01 -9.50 2.40
C ALA A 106 0.17 -8.71 1.82
N VAL A 107 0.95 -9.35 0.94
CA VAL A 107 1.99 -8.69 0.15
C VAL A 107 1.31 -7.97 -1.01
N GLN A 108 1.55 -6.67 -1.10
CA GLN A 108 0.80 -5.80 -1.99
C GLN A 108 1.55 -5.47 -3.27
N LYS A 109 2.86 -5.25 -3.18
CA LYS A 109 3.75 -4.91 -4.29
C LYS A 109 5.21 -5.04 -3.88
N VAL A 110 6.08 -5.12 -4.89
CA VAL A 110 7.50 -4.75 -4.75
C VAL A 110 7.65 -3.31 -5.24
N GLN A 111 8.36 -2.48 -4.49
CA GLN A 111 8.58 -1.08 -4.82
C GLN A 111 10.08 -0.78 -4.77
N TRP A 112 10.58 -0.18 -5.85
CA TRP A 112 11.92 0.38 -5.89
C TRP A 112 11.94 1.71 -5.14
N MET A 113 12.82 1.82 -4.15
CA MET A 113 12.94 2.96 -3.24
C MET A 113 14.37 3.50 -3.28
N HIS A 114 14.53 4.82 -3.21
CA HIS A 114 15.84 5.40 -2.94
C HIS A 114 16.30 5.01 -1.53
N GLU A 115 17.61 5.02 -1.31
CA GLU A 115 18.21 4.66 -0.02
C GLU A 115 17.53 5.34 1.17
N ARG A 116 17.26 6.65 1.09
CA ARG A 116 16.61 7.40 2.17
C ARG A 116 15.18 6.92 2.48
N ASP A 117 14.42 6.56 1.46
CA ASP A 117 13.08 5.97 1.62
C ASP A 117 13.20 4.56 2.19
N ALA A 118 14.15 3.77 1.69
CA ALA A 118 14.40 2.41 2.16
C ALA A 118 14.78 2.38 3.64
N VAL A 119 15.61 3.31 4.12
CA VAL A 119 15.96 3.42 5.55
C VAL A 119 14.71 3.65 6.41
N VAL A 120 13.79 4.52 5.99
CA VAL A 120 12.54 4.76 6.75
C VAL A 120 11.61 3.54 6.69
N HIS A 121 11.52 2.91 5.52
CA HIS A 121 10.69 1.73 5.29
C HIS A 121 11.19 0.53 6.11
N GLU A 122 12.50 0.33 6.18
CA GLU A 122 13.16 -0.69 6.97
C GLU A 122 13.40 -0.22 8.40
N PHE A 123 12.41 -0.43 9.27
CA PHE A 123 12.44 0.08 10.63
C PHE A 123 13.72 -0.29 11.41
N ALA A 124 14.32 -1.46 11.17
CA ALA A 124 15.59 -1.83 11.80
C ALA A 124 16.76 -0.93 11.37
N ARG A 125 16.93 -0.66 10.06
CA ARG A 125 17.97 0.25 9.53
C ARG A 125 17.82 1.65 10.10
N PHE A 126 16.59 2.14 10.25
CA PHE A 126 16.38 3.44 10.89
C PHE A 126 16.82 3.46 12.36
N ILE A 127 16.55 2.40 13.13
CA ILE A 127 17.01 2.29 14.53
C ILE A 127 18.54 2.21 14.60
N GLU A 128 19.18 1.44 13.72
CA GLU A 128 20.65 1.36 13.62
C GLU A 128 21.24 2.75 13.31
N LEU A 129 20.67 3.47 12.34
CA LEU A 129 21.10 4.83 12.00
C LEU A 129 20.99 5.79 13.20
N GLN A 130 19.93 5.68 14.00
CA GLN A 130 19.77 6.50 15.22
C GLN A 130 20.87 6.23 16.25
N LEU A 131 21.39 5.00 16.32
CA LEU A 131 22.45 4.62 17.25
C LEU A 131 23.84 5.01 16.73
N GLU A 132 24.09 4.83 15.44
CA GLU A 132 25.39 5.05 14.81
C GLU A 132 25.65 6.52 14.48
N ASN A 133 24.65 7.22 13.93
CA ASN A 133 24.77 8.60 13.50
C ASN A 133 23.48 9.41 13.77
N PRO A 134 23.28 9.90 15.01
CA PRO A 134 22.09 10.66 15.39
C PRO A 134 21.85 11.93 14.54
N ILE A 135 22.91 12.52 13.98
CA ILE A 135 22.81 13.72 13.13
C ILE A 135 22.16 13.37 11.80
N ALA A 136 22.64 12.32 11.13
CA ALA A 136 22.03 11.82 9.90
C ALA A 136 20.60 11.31 10.16
N ALA A 137 20.39 10.63 11.29
CA ALA A 137 19.08 10.12 11.67
C ALA A 137 18.05 11.24 11.88
N LYS A 138 18.47 12.40 12.42
CA LYS A 138 17.63 13.60 12.52
C LYS A 138 17.20 14.11 11.14
N GLN A 139 18.10 14.11 10.15
CA GLN A 139 17.77 14.53 8.78
C GLN A 139 16.76 13.56 8.14
N VAL A 140 16.89 12.25 8.40
CA VAL A 140 15.91 11.25 7.96
C VAL A 140 14.55 11.47 8.60
N VAL A 141 14.48 11.85 9.88
CA VAL A 141 13.21 12.20 10.56
C VAL A 141 12.56 13.43 9.93
N GLN A 142 13.34 14.49 9.65
CA GLN A 142 12.82 15.69 9.00
C GLN A 142 12.27 15.37 7.61
N TYR A 143 13.01 14.61 6.81
CA TYR A 143 12.57 14.12 5.52
C TYR A 143 11.29 13.27 5.60
N PHE A 144 11.22 12.34 6.56
CA PHE A 144 10.03 11.53 6.81
C PHE A 144 8.80 12.39 7.14
N LEU A 145 8.96 13.46 7.91
CA LEU A 145 7.86 14.37 8.23
C LEU A 145 7.40 15.12 6.96
N GLU A 146 8.34 15.70 6.21
CA GLU A 146 8.06 16.49 5.01
C GLU A 146 7.34 15.67 3.93
N ILE A 147 7.82 14.46 3.60
CA ILE A 147 7.21 13.61 2.58
C ILE A 147 5.80 13.14 2.96
N ASN A 148 5.51 13.10 4.26
CA ASN A 148 4.19 12.76 4.79
C ASN A 148 3.30 13.98 5.06
N GLY A 149 3.75 15.19 4.69
CA GLY A 149 2.97 16.43 4.77
C GLY A 149 2.96 17.10 6.15
N HIS A 150 3.89 16.73 7.03
CA HIS A 150 4.08 17.33 8.35
C HIS A 150 5.24 18.34 8.32
N LYS A 151 5.33 19.17 9.36
CA LYS A 151 6.46 20.11 9.48
C LYS A 151 7.70 19.39 10.00
N PRO A 152 8.91 19.73 9.53
CA PRO A 152 10.14 19.03 9.93
C PRO A 152 10.47 19.20 11.42
N GLU A 153 9.90 20.18 12.11
CA GLU A 153 10.09 20.40 13.56
C GLU A 153 9.17 19.53 14.42
N GLU A 154 8.16 18.86 13.84
CA GLU A 154 7.16 18.05 14.56
C GLU A 154 7.69 16.65 14.92
N ALA A 155 8.89 16.58 15.50
CA ALA A 155 9.56 15.31 15.84
C ALA A 155 8.72 14.37 16.72
N THR A 156 7.81 14.92 17.55
CA THR A 156 6.88 14.12 18.35
C THR A 156 5.91 13.29 17.47
N LEU A 157 5.48 13.81 16.31
CA LEU A 157 4.64 13.04 15.38
C LEU A 157 5.40 11.86 14.78
N ALA A 158 6.68 12.08 14.41
CA ALA A 158 7.54 11.01 13.95
C ALA A 158 7.72 9.94 15.03
N GLN A 159 8.02 10.35 16.27
CA GLN A 159 8.12 9.45 17.40
C GLN A 159 6.84 8.63 17.63
N GLN A 160 5.67 9.26 17.55
CA GLN A 160 4.38 8.57 17.66
C GLN A 160 4.19 7.53 16.54
N CYS A 161 4.55 7.87 15.30
CA CYS A 161 4.45 6.97 14.16
C CYS A 161 5.36 5.76 14.33
N PHE A 162 6.66 5.98 14.60
CA PHE A 162 7.64 4.91 14.79
C PHE A 162 7.33 4.05 16.01
N SER A 163 6.87 4.64 17.12
CA SER A 163 6.44 3.89 18.30
C SER A 163 5.22 3.02 18.01
N SER A 164 4.27 3.53 17.22
CA SER A 164 3.08 2.77 16.79
C SER A 164 3.45 1.63 15.85
N ALA A 165 4.38 1.86 14.92
CA ALA A 165 4.90 0.83 14.03
C ALA A 165 5.64 -0.27 14.80
N PHE A 166 6.47 0.11 15.79
CA PHE A 166 7.14 -0.84 16.67
C PHE A 166 6.14 -1.67 17.48
N ALA A 167 5.15 -1.03 18.12
CA ALA A 167 4.10 -1.74 18.85
C ALA A 167 3.32 -2.71 17.95
N LEU A 168 2.99 -2.30 16.72
CA LEU A 168 2.35 -3.14 15.73
C LEU A 168 3.23 -4.34 15.37
N GLN A 169 4.53 -4.13 15.18
CA GLN A 169 5.49 -5.19 14.92
C GLN A 169 5.59 -6.19 16.08
N THR A 170 5.64 -5.71 17.31
CA THR A 170 5.63 -6.56 18.50
C THR A 170 4.38 -7.42 18.55
N LEU A 171 3.19 -6.84 18.31
CA LEU A 171 1.94 -7.59 18.28
C LEU A 171 1.91 -8.62 17.15
N LEU A 172 2.25 -8.22 15.92
CA LEU A 172 2.26 -9.12 14.77
C LEU A 172 3.26 -10.28 14.94
N ARG A 173 4.39 -10.03 15.61
CA ARG A 173 5.37 -11.08 15.93
C ARG A 173 4.93 -12.00 17.08
N ALA A 174 3.91 -11.62 17.85
CA ALA A 174 3.31 -12.47 18.88
C ALA A 174 2.28 -13.47 18.31
N PHE A 175 1.73 -13.22 17.12
CA PHE A 175 0.88 -14.21 16.44
C PHE A 175 1.70 -15.43 16.01
N PRO A 176 1.05 -16.61 15.85
CA PRO A 176 1.62 -17.71 15.07
C PRO A 176 2.06 -17.23 13.69
N ARG A 177 2.97 -17.97 13.05
CA ARG A 177 3.44 -17.63 11.70
C ARG A 177 2.23 -17.43 10.78
N LEU A 178 2.09 -16.22 10.27
CA LEU A 178 0.95 -15.82 9.45
C LEU A 178 1.11 -16.41 8.03
N PRO A 179 0.04 -16.95 7.43
CA PRO A 179 0.04 -17.25 6.01
C PRO A 179 0.31 -15.98 5.21
N VAL A 180 1.02 -16.10 4.09
CA VAL A 180 1.31 -14.99 3.19
C VAL A 180 0.34 -15.02 2.02
N ALA A 181 -0.25 -13.88 1.69
CA ALA A 181 -1.13 -13.74 0.54
C ALA A 181 -0.52 -12.79 -0.51
N VAL A 182 -0.61 -13.18 -1.77
CA VAL A 182 -0.23 -12.37 -2.94
C VAL A 182 -1.45 -12.25 -3.85
N GLY A 183 -1.77 -11.02 -4.29
CA GLY A 183 -2.96 -10.80 -5.11
C GLY A 183 -4.29 -11.19 -4.42
N GLY A 184 -4.32 -11.18 -3.08
CA GLY A 184 -5.50 -11.54 -2.29
C GLY A 184 -5.71 -13.05 -2.10
N LYS A 185 -4.76 -13.89 -2.51
CA LYS A 185 -4.82 -15.35 -2.32
C LYS A 185 -3.65 -15.82 -1.47
N VAL A 186 -3.91 -16.70 -0.51
CA VAL A 186 -2.85 -17.37 0.25
C VAL A 186 -1.97 -18.15 -0.72
N VAL A 187 -0.66 -17.96 -0.60
CA VAL A 187 0.33 -18.60 -1.45
C VAL A 187 0.90 -19.80 -0.72
N GLU A 188 0.91 -20.95 -1.40
CA GLU A 188 1.62 -22.15 -0.98
C GLU A 188 2.58 -22.55 -2.11
N ILE A 189 3.88 -22.35 -1.89
CA ILE A 189 4.92 -22.65 -2.87
C ILE A 189 5.47 -24.06 -2.57
N THR A 190 5.42 -24.92 -3.57
CA THR A 190 6.08 -26.23 -3.62
C THR A 190 7.30 -26.16 -4.55
N GLU A 191 8.10 -27.22 -4.64
CA GLU A 191 9.26 -27.29 -5.54
C GLU A 191 8.86 -27.14 -7.02
N ASP A 192 7.67 -27.61 -7.40
CA ASP A 192 7.15 -27.55 -8.78
C ASP A 192 6.34 -26.27 -9.09
N SER A 193 6.21 -25.35 -8.13
CA SER A 193 5.40 -24.15 -8.32
C SER A 193 6.04 -23.17 -9.31
N ASP A 194 5.24 -22.62 -10.22
CA ASP A 194 5.64 -21.51 -11.07
C ASP A 194 5.65 -20.19 -10.27
N VAL A 195 6.82 -19.84 -9.74
CA VAL A 195 7.00 -18.61 -8.97
C VAL A 195 6.77 -17.34 -9.78
N ALA A 196 6.94 -17.39 -11.10
CA ALA A 196 6.70 -16.21 -11.94
C ALA A 196 5.22 -15.89 -12.01
N GLU A 197 4.37 -16.90 -12.18
CA GLU A 197 2.92 -16.73 -12.15
C GLU A 197 2.44 -16.28 -10.76
N VAL A 198 2.94 -16.92 -9.71
CA VAL A 198 2.55 -16.64 -8.32
C VAL A 198 2.86 -15.18 -7.92
N PHE A 199 4.05 -14.68 -8.27
CA PHE A 199 4.49 -13.34 -7.86
C PHE A 199 4.20 -12.23 -8.89
N ALA A 200 3.77 -12.57 -10.11
CA ALA A 200 3.38 -11.58 -11.13
C ALA A 200 2.47 -10.44 -10.60
N PRO A 201 1.47 -10.69 -9.71
CA PRO A 201 0.64 -9.62 -9.17
C PRO A 201 1.39 -8.53 -8.39
N LEU A 202 2.62 -8.79 -7.92
CA LEU A 202 3.42 -7.82 -7.17
C LEU A 202 4.08 -6.75 -8.05
N PHE A 203 4.23 -7.02 -9.34
CA PHE A 203 4.93 -6.16 -10.29
C PHE A 203 3.99 -5.46 -11.27
N ALA A 204 2.74 -5.93 -11.38
CA ALA A 204 1.76 -5.31 -12.26
C ALA A 204 1.21 -4.00 -11.64
N PRO A 205 1.11 -2.89 -12.39
CA PRO A 205 0.41 -1.70 -11.91
C PRO A 205 -1.04 -2.09 -11.63
N LYS A 206 -1.49 -1.91 -10.37
CA LYS A 206 -2.89 -2.11 -10.00
C LYS A 206 -3.75 -1.23 -10.91
N LYS A 207 -4.40 -1.84 -11.90
CA LYS A 207 -5.46 -1.17 -12.66
C LYS A 207 -6.56 -0.84 -11.66
N THR A 208 -6.57 0.40 -11.16
CA THR A 208 -7.73 0.92 -10.45
C THR A 208 -8.90 0.78 -11.41
N LYS A 209 -9.78 -0.19 -11.15
CA LYS A 209 -11.11 -0.21 -11.73
C LYS A 209 -11.75 1.11 -11.30
N LYS A 210 -11.70 2.14 -12.17
CA LYS A 210 -12.61 3.27 -12.06
C LYS A 210 -13.98 2.64 -11.95
N ALA A 211 -14.62 2.82 -10.79
CA ALA A 211 -16.03 2.53 -10.65
C ALA A 211 -16.72 3.29 -11.78
N ASN A 212 -17.20 2.54 -12.78
CA ASN A 212 -18.04 3.10 -13.81
C ASN A 212 -19.22 3.71 -13.05
N LYS A 213 -19.26 5.04 -12.98
CA LYS A 213 -20.50 5.76 -12.70
C LYS A 213 -21.49 5.25 -13.72
N SER A 214 -22.35 4.33 -13.27
CA SER A 214 -23.51 3.91 -14.00
C SER A 214 -24.26 5.18 -14.37
N LYS A 215 -24.33 5.41 -15.69
CA LYS A 215 -25.17 6.40 -16.33
C LYS A 215 -26.52 6.42 -15.64
N SER A 216 -26.88 7.56 -15.06
CA SER A 216 -28.25 7.91 -14.76
C SER A 216 -29.04 7.86 -16.07
N SER A 217 -29.92 6.87 -16.17
CA SER A 217 -30.98 6.86 -17.17
C SER A 217 -31.96 8.03 -16.89
N PRO A 218 -32.55 8.62 -17.95
CA PRO A 218 -33.32 9.86 -17.87
C PRO A 218 -34.68 9.65 -17.20
N ALA A 219 -35.13 10.70 -16.51
CA ALA A 219 -36.42 10.80 -15.85
C ALA A 219 -37.58 10.40 -16.77
N GLN A 220 -38.26 9.29 -16.44
CA GLN A 220 -39.60 8.99 -16.92
C GLN A 220 -40.65 9.66 -16.01
N LYS A 221 -41.54 10.39 -16.68
CA LYS A 221 -42.75 11.07 -16.19
C LYS A 221 -43.48 10.33 -15.06
N GLN A 222 -43.71 11.03 -13.96
CA GLN A 222 -44.79 10.73 -13.02
C GLN A 222 -45.90 11.77 -13.19
N GLU A 223 -47.04 11.37 -13.76
CA GLU A 223 -48.34 11.98 -13.45
C GLU A 223 -48.97 11.19 -12.30
N PRO A 224 -49.34 11.80 -11.17
CA PRO A 224 -50.25 11.19 -10.22
C PRO A 224 -51.67 11.68 -10.45
N THR A 225 -52.55 10.70 -10.58
CA THR A 225 -53.99 10.77 -10.75
C THR A 225 -54.73 11.35 -9.53
N LYS A 226 -55.68 12.22 -9.88
CA LYS A 226 -56.91 12.68 -9.21
C LYS A 226 -57.35 12.00 -7.90
N LYS A 227 -57.59 12.82 -6.87
CA LYS A 227 -58.50 12.54 -5.74
C LYS A 227 -59.83 13.29 -5.90
N GLY A 228 -60.93 12.52 -5.90
CA GLY A 228 -62.16 12.79 -5.14
C GLY A 228 -63.17 13.84 -5.64
N LYS A 229 -64.34 13.36 -6.12
CA LYS A 229 -65.66 13.75 -5.58
C LYS A 229 -66.81 12.87 -6.15
N THR A 230 -67.31 12.03 -5.26
CA THR A 230 -68.71 11.68 -4.94
C THR A 230 -69.80 11.74 -6.03
N LYS A 231 -70.26 10.54 -6.41
CA LYS A 231 -71.66 10.06 -6.46
C LYS A 231 -72.78 11.12 -6.44
N GLN A 232 -73.47 11.30 -7.57
CA GLN A 232 -74.90 11.64 -7.59
C GLN A 232 -75.65 10.64 -8.48
N GLN A 233 -76.58 9.94 -7.83
CA GLN A 233 -77.65 9.14 -8.40
C GLN A 233 -78.64 10.04 -9.13
N LYS A 234 -79.12 9.65 -10.32
CA LYS A 234 -80.54 9.36 -10.58
C LYS A 234 -80.85 8.99 -12.04
N SER A 235 -81.62 7.89 -12.13
CA SER A 235 -82.77 7.64 -13.01
C SER A 235 -82.62 7.48 -14.54
N LYS A 236 -82.90 6.23 -14.94
CA LYS A 236 -83.94 5.78 -15.88
C LYS A 236 -83.87 6.17 -17.37
N LYS A 237 -84.09 5.08 -18.14
CA LYS A 237 -84.87 4.89 -19.38
C LYS A 237 -84.11 4.85 -20.72
N ARG A 238 -84.02 3.60 -21.21
CA ARG A 238 -84.58 3.06 -22.48
C ARG A 238 -84.06 3.58 -23.84
N LYS A 239 -83.42 2.63 -24.54
CA LYS A 239 -83.81 1.96 -25.82
C LYS A 239 -83.60 2.71 -27.16
N SER A 240 -82.95 1.97 -28.08
CA SER A 240 -82.94 2.05 -29.55
C SER A 240 -82.38 3.36 -30.15
N THR A 241 -81.61 3.35 -31.23
CA THR A 241 -81.33 2.37 -32.30
C THR A 241 -80.01 2.78 -32.91
#